data_AF-B1YDF6-F1
#
_entry.id   AF-B1YDF6-F1
#
_cell.length_a   1.000
_cell.length_b   1.000
_cell.length_c   1.000
_cell.angle_alpha   90.00
_cell.angle_beta   90.00
_cell.angle_gamma   90.00
#
_symmetry.space_group_name_H-M   'P 1'
#
loop_
_entity.id
_entity.type
_entity.pdbx_description
1 polymer ?
#
loop_
_entity_poly.entity_id
_entity_poly.type
_entity_poly.pdbx_seq_one_letter_code
_entity_poly.pdbx_strand_id
1 'polypeptide(L)'
;MDVVKTMRYKFVRYCVNRAYASMDLSGVPAEVLNVFDDVVNQIRDLERYFTSVDAIARALRADLPERLKTLKERDPKLAQTFMKKVVENCQELEEVADSKIMEYLQEILKSL
;
A
#
# COMPACT_ATOMS: atom_id res chain seq x y z
N MET A 1 10.00 -14.61 -11.41
CA MET A 1 9.87 -15.04 -9.99
C MET A 1 8.43 -15.48 -9.76
N ASP A 2 8.07 -16.12 -8.65
CA ASP A 2 6.63 -16.37 -8.34
C ASP A 2 6.03 -15.10 -7.73
N VAL A 3 4.76 -14.78 -8.06
CA VAL A 3 4.12 -13.53 -7.63
C VAL A 3 4.02 -13.41 -6.10
N VAL A 4 3.78 -14.51 -5.39
CA VAL A 4 3.72 -14.51 -3.92
C VAL A 4 5.10 -14.22 -3.34
N LYS A 5 6.15 -14.86 -3.88
CA LYS A 5 7.54 -14.53 -3.52
C LYS A 5 7.87 -13.06 -3.83
N THR A 6 7.52 -12.56 -5.01
CA THR A 6 7.75 -11.16 -5.39
C THR A 6 7.08 -10.22 -4.39
N MET A 7 5.80 -10.42 -4.07
CA MET A 7 5.09 -9.58 -3.10
C MET A 7 5.73 -9.67 -1.71
N ARG A 8 6.08 -10.86 -1.22
CA ARG A 8 6.71 -11.04 0.09
C ARG A 8 8.06 -10.33 0.21
N TYR A 9 8.84 -10.26 -0.88
CA TYR A 9 10.15 -9.59 -0.85
C TYR A 9 10.09 -8.11 -1.21
N LYS A 10 9.21 -7.72 -2.13
CA LYS A 10 9.23 -6.39 -2.76
C LYS A 10 8.07 -5.48 -2.35
N PHE A 11 6.99 -5.96 -1.75
CA PHE A 11 5.86 -5.09 -1.40
C PHE A 11 6.30 -3.94 -0.49
N VAL A 12 6.93 -4.23 0.65
CA VAL A 12 7.42 -3.17 1.54
C VAL A 12 8.59 -2.42 0.93
N ARG A 13 9.61 -3.17 0.48
CA ARG A 13 10.89 -2.61 0.05
C ARG A 13 10.74 -1.72 -1.18
N TYR A 14 9.92 -2.14 -2.14
CA TYR A 14 9.77 -1.49 -3.43
C TYR A 14 8.49 -0.67 -3.54
N CYS A 15 7.33 -1.20 -3.12
CA CYS A 15 6.07 -0.46 -3.28
C CYS A 15 5.87 0.59 -2.18
N VAL A 16 5.84 0.15 -0.91
CA VAL A 16 5.46 0.99 0.23
C VAL A 16 6.54 2.03 0.56
N ASN A 17 7.79 1.59 0.71
CA ASN A 17 8.88 2.48 1.11
C ASN A 17 9.21 3.52 0.05
N ARG A 18 9.17 3.14 -1.23
CA ARG A 18 9.41 4.08 -2.33
C ARG A 18 8.26 5.06 -2.47
N ALA A 19 7.02 4.60 -2.31
CA ALA A 19 5.87 5.50 -2.26
C ALA A 19 6.04 6.53 -1.13
N TYR A 20 6.30 6.08 0.09
CA TYR A 20 6.52 6.93 1.27
C TYR A 20 7.65 7.96 1.05
N ALA A 21 8.82 7.51 0.59
CA ALA A 21 9.96 8.38 0.34
C ALA A 21 9.73 9.41 -0.77
N SER A 22 8.74 9.18 -1.65
CA SER A 22 8.39 10.08 -2.76
C SER A 22 7.22 11.02 -2.44
N MET A 23 6.70 11.01 -1.22
CA MET A 23 5.62 11.89 -0.80
C MET A 23 6.15 13.31 -0.61
N ASP A 24 5.43 14.29 -1.16
CA ASP A 24 5.59 15.67 -0.74
C ASP A 24 4.75 15.89 0.51
N LEU A 25 5.44 16.07 1.64
CA LEU A 25 4.85 16.24 2.96
C LEU A 25 4.93 17.70 3.44
N SER A 26 5.35 18.61 2.55
CA SER A 26 5.48 20.03 2.85
C SER A 26 4.12 20.62 3.21
N GLY A 27 4.02 21.22 4.40
CA GLY A 27 2.78 21.85 4.86
C GLY A 27 1.73 20.90 5.42
N VAL A 28 2.01 19.58 5.51
CA VAL A 28 1.13 18.65 6.23
C VAL A 28 1.29 18.89 7.74
N PRO A 29 0.19 19.05 8.52
CA PRO A 29 0.27 19.24 9.96
C PRO A 29 0.99 18.08 10.67
N ALA A 30 1.76 18.39 11.71
CA ALA A 30 2.53 17.39 12.45
C ALA A 30 1.67 16.23 13.00
N GLU A 31 0.44 16.52 13.44
CA GLU A 31 -0.50 15.50 13.90
C GLU A 31 -0.91 14.52 12.79
N VAL A 32 -1.09 15.01 11.56
CA VAL A 32 -1.43 14.20 10.39
C VAL A 32 -0.22 13.40 9.94
N LEU A 33 0.99 13.97 10.02
CA LEU A 33 2.24 13.26 9.73
C LEU A 33 2.46 12.08 10.66
N ASN A 34 2.24 12.27 11.97
CA ASN A 34 2.36 11.16 12.93
C ASN A 34 1.38 10.03 12.60
N VAL A 35 0.13 10.36 12.28
CA VAL A 35 -0.87 9.37 11.84
C VAL A 35 -0.42 8.68 10.55
N PHE A 36 0.13 9.44 9.59
CA PHE A 36 0.63 8.89 8.34
C PHE A 36 1.76 7.90 8.57
N ASP A 37 2.74 8.24 9.41
CA ASP A 37 3.87 7.36 9.75
C ASP A 37 3.40 6.06 10.42
N ASP A 38 2.44 6.16 11.35
CA ASP A 38 1.82 5.00 12.00
C ASP A 38 1.11 4.10 10.99
N VAL A 39 0.32 4.68 10.09
CA VAL A 39 -0.38 3.94 9.03
C VAL A 39 0.61 3.26 8.09
N VAL A 40 1.68 3.95 7.69
CA VAL A 40 2.73 3.36 6.84
C VAL A 40 3.38 2.18 7.53
N ASN A 41 3.73 2.30 8.82
CA ASN A 41 4.28 1.20 9.60
C ASN A 41 3.33 0.01 9.69
N GLN A 42 2.05 0.27 9.93
CA GLN A 42 1.03 -0.78 9.89
C GLN A 42 0.98 -1.45 8.50
N ILE A 43 0.97 -0.70 7.41
CA ILE A 43 0.93 -1.27 6.06
C ILE A 43 2.16 -2.13 5.79
N ARG A 44 3.33 -1.75 6.30
CA ARG A 44 4.56 -2.56 6.19
C ARG A 44 4.39 -3.94 6.81
N ASP A 45 3.71 -4.03 7.95
CA ASP A 45 3.47 -5.31 8.63
C ASP A 45 2.61 -6.29 7.82
N LEU A 46 1.88 -5.83 6.79
CA LEU A 46 1.04 -6.71 5.98
C LEU A 46 1.82 -7.78 5.22
N GLU A 47 3.10 -7.55 4.91
CA GLU A 47 3.90 -8.53 4.15
C GLU A 47 3.99 -9.88 4.86
N ARG A 48 3.87 -9.90 6.20
CA ARG A 48 3.93 -11.13 6.99
C ARG A 48 2.80 -12.11 6.67
N TYR A 49 1.71 -11.63 6.07
CA TYR A 49 0.56 -12.42 5.67
C TYR A 49 0.65 -12.93 4.22
N PHE A 50 1.69 -12.58 3.47
CA PHE A 50 1.80 -12.90 2.05
C PHE A 50 2.31 -14.33 1.82
N THR A 51 1.48 -15.30 2.17
CA THR A 51 1.78 -16.74 2.09
C THR A 51 1.15 -17.42 0.87
N SER A 52 0.12 -16.82 0.28
CA SER A 52 -0.55 -17.25 -0.95
C SER A 52 -1.23 -16.06 -1.64
N VAL A 53 -1.69 -16.24 -2.87
CA VAL A 53 -2.47 -15.21 -3.59
C VAL A 53 -3.74 -14.83 -2.81
N ASP A 54 -4.46 -15.79 -2.23
CA ASP A 54 -5.67 -15.52 -1.44
C ASP A 54 -5.37 -14.77 -0.14
N ALA A 55 -4.24 -15.08 0.51
CA ALA A 55 -3.82 -14.37 1.71
C ALA A 55 -3.45 -12.92 1.39
N ILE A 56 -2.78 -12.68 0.25
CA ILE A 56 -2.49 -11.33 -0.25
C ILE A 56 -3.80 -10.61 -0.58
N ALA A 57 -4.73 -11.27 -1.29
CA ALA A 57 -6.02 -10.70 -1.64
C ALA A 57 -6.80 -10.24 -0.40
N ARG A 58 -6.81 -11.05 0.66
CA ARG A 58 -7.43 -10.70 1.96
C ARG A 58 -6.74 -9.50 2.61
N ALA A 59 -5.41 -9.52 2.70
CA ALA A 59 -4.63 -8.44 3.29
C ALA A 59 -4.86 -7.11 2.55
N LEU A 60 -4.96 -7.16 1.22
CA LEU A 60 -5.24 -5.99 0.40
C LEU A 60 -6.70 -5.53 0.51
N ARG A 61 -7.69 -6.43 0.50
CA ARG A 61 -9.12 -6.05 0.47
C ARG A 61 -9.74 -5.72 1.82
N ALA A 62 -9.19 -6.25 2.91
CA ALA A 62 -9.74 -6.05 4.26
C ALA A 62 -8.75 -5.26 5.14
N ASP A 63 -7.54 -5.80 5.32
CA ASP A 63 -6.62 -5.26 6.33
C ASP A 63 -6.01 -3.91 5.91
N LEU A 64 -5.72 -3.71 4.62
CA LEU A 64 -5.17 -2.47 4.10
C LEU A 64 -6.16 -1.29 4.20
N PRO A 65 -7.42 -1.40 3.73
CA PRO A 65 -8.43 -0.36 3.94
C PRO A 65 -8.63 0.01 5.41
N GLU A 66 -8.64 -0.97 6.31
CA GLU A 66 -8.81 -0.70 7.74
C GLU A 66 -7.64 0.12 8.30
N ARG A 67 -6.39 -0.20 7.91
CA ARG A 67 -5.20 0.59 8.30
C ARG A 67 -5.23 2.00 7.71
N LEU A 68 -5.75 2.17 6.50
CA LEU A 68 -5.86 3.48 5.84
C LEU A 68 -6.99 4.34 6.41
N LYS A 69 -7.96 3.76 7.12
CA LYS A 69 -9.20 4.44 7.54
C LYS A 69 -8.92 5.73 8.31
N THR A 70 -8.07 5.67 9.33
CA THR A 70 -7.76 6.85 10.16
C THR A 70 -7.06 7.94 9.35
N LEU A 71 -6.14 7.57 8.44
CA LEU A 71 -5.51 8.55 7.56
C LEU A 71 -6.52 9.15 6.58
N LYS A 72 -7.41 8.33 6.01
CA LYS A 72 -8.47 8.78 5.09
C LYS A 72 -9.43 9.74 5.77
N GLU A 73 -9.77 9.53 7.04
CA GLU A 73 -10.64 10.42 7.82
C GLU A 73 -9.97 11.77 8.13
N ARG A 74 -8.64 11.80 8.31
CA ARG A 74 -7.87 13.01 8.63
C ARG A 74 -7.49 13.81 7.39
N ASP A 75 -6.98 13.12 6.38
CA ASP A 75 -6.55 13.69 5.10
C ASP A 75 -6.78 12.67 3.96
N PRO A 76 -7.96 12.71 3.33
CA PRO A 76 -8.30 11.83 2.21
C PRO A 76 -7.33 11.96 1.03
N LYS A 77 -6.82 13.18 0.78
CA LYS A 77 -5.95 13.45 -0.36
C LYS A 77 -4.57 12.84 -0.13
N LEU A 78 -4.04 12.92 1.09
CA LEU A 78 -2.79 12.27 1.46
C LEU A 78 -2.90 10.75 1.34
N ALA A 79 -3.99 10.15 1.86
CA ALA A 79 -4.26 8.72 1.75
C ALA A 79 -4.33 8.25 0.29
N GLN A 80 -5.10 8.96 -0.54
CA GLN A 80 -5.25 8.63 -1.96
C GLN A 80 -3.94 8.79 -2.73
N THR A 81 -3.19 9.87 -2.48
CA THR A 81 -1.90 10.13 -3.14
C THR A 81 -0.87 9.06 -2.77
N PHE A 82 -0.79 8.69 -1.49
CA PHE A 82 0.10 7.65 -1.03
C PHE A 82 -0.23 6.31 -1.69
N MET A 83 -1.51 5.90 -1.66
CA MET A 83 -1.91 4.63 -2.24
C MET A 83 -1.74 4.59 -3.76
N LYS A 84 -1.98 5.70 -4.46
CA LYS A 84 -1.66 5.81 -5.88
C LYS A 84 -0.19 5.47 -6.15
N LYS A 85 0.72 6.06 -5.37
CA LYS A 85 2.16 5.78 -5.48
C LYS A 85 2.51 4.34 -5.09
N VAL A 86 1.86 3.73 -4.09
CA VAL A 86 2.07 2.30 -3.77
C VAL A 86 1.71 1.43 -4.97
N VAL A 87 0.55 1.69 -5.58
CA VAL A 87 0.05 0.93 -6.74
C VAL A 87 0.97 1.12 -7.96
N GLU A 88 1.38 2.36 -8.26
CA GLU A 88 2.33 2.66 -9.34
C GLU A 88 3.65 1.89 -9.17
N ASN A 89 4.24 1.92 -7.97
CA ASN A 89 5.48 1.18 -7.71
C ASN A 89 5.28 -0.34 -7.79
N CYS A 90 4.14 -0.87 -7.35
CA CYS A 90 3.83 -2.30 -7.49
C CYS A 90 3.61 -2.72 -8.95
N GLN A 91 3.10 -1.83 -9.80
CA GLN A 91 2.90 -2.08 -11.22
C GLN A 91 4.23 -2.20 -11.99
N GLU A 92 5.32 -1.60 -11.50
CA GLU A 92 6.64 -1.77 -12.11
C GLU A 92 7.24 -3.17 -11.88
N LEU A 93 6.64 -3.98 -10.99
CA LEU A 93 7.03 -5.37 -10.77
C LEU A 93 6.31 -6.25 -11.79
N GLU A 94 7.02 -6.73 -12.81
CA GLU A 94 6.47 -7.55 -13.90
C GLU A 94 5.58 -8.70 -13.40
N GLU A 95 6.03 -9.45 -12.39
CA GLU A 95 5.24 -10.56 -11.83
C GLU A 95 3.93 -10.12 -11.17
N VAL A 96 3.87 -8.88 -10.68
CA VAL A 96 2.66 -8.31 -10.06
C VAL A 96 1.76 -7.74 -11.15
N ALA A 97 2.32 -6.99 -12.10
CA ALA A 97 1.62 -6.32 -13.19
C ALA A 97 0.71 -7.28 -13.97
N ASP A 98 1.22 -8.49 -14.26
CA ASP A 98 0.51 -9.52 -15.02
C ASP A 98 -0.32 -10.48 -14.14
N SER A 99 -0.61 -10.09 -12.89
CA SER A 99 -1.29 -10.95 -11.91
C SER A 99 -2.61 -10.39 -11.40
N LYS A 100 -3.44 -11.27 -10.83
CA LYS A 100 -4.66 -10.91 -10.08
C LYS A 100 -4.41 -9.94 -8.92
N ILE A 101 -3.19 -9.88 -8.39
CA ILE A 101 -2.85 -8.95 -7.30
C ILE A 101 -2.95 -7.51 -7.79
N MET A 102 -2.59 -7.25 -9.05
CA MET A 102 -2.73 -5.91 -9.63
C MET A 102 -4.19 -5.48 -9.72
N GLU A 103 -5.09 -6.40 -10.05
CA GLU A 103 -6.54 -6.12 -10.06
C GLU A 103 -7.01 -5.67 -8.66
N TYR A 104 -6.59 -6.37 -7.60
CA TYR A 104 -6.94 -6.02 -6.22
C TYR A 104 -6.37 -4.66 -5.80
N LEU A 105 -5.12 -4.36 -6.18
CA LEU A 105 -4.51 -3.06 -5.95
C LEU A 105 -5.28 -1.92 -6.63
N GLN A 106 -5.73 -2.14 -7.87
CA GLN A 106 -6.54 -1.18 -8.62
C GLN A 106 -7.95 -1.00 -8.03
N GLU A 107 -8.59 -2.08 -7.55
CA GLU A 107 -9.88 -2.00 -6.85
C GLU A 107 -9.78 -1.08 -5.62
N ILE A 108 -8.71 -1.23 -4.84
CA ILE A 108 -8.49 -0.42 -3.64
C ILE A 108 -8.31 1.04 -4.01
N LEU A 109 -7.49 1.35 -5.02
CA LEU A 109 -7.28 2.73 -5.48
C LEU A 109 -8.58 3.40 -5.92
N LYS A 110 -9.49 2.65 -6.57
CA LYS A 110 -10.81 3.15 -6.98
C LYS A 110 -11.78 3.35 -5.81
N SER A 111 -11.55 2.68 -4.68
CA SER A 111 -12.40 2.76 -3.47
C SER A 111 -11.98 3.86 -2.49
N LEU A 112 -10.80 4.48 -2.70
CA LEU A 112 -10.25 5.53 -1.86
C LEU A 112 -10.76 6.90 -2.27
#